data_AF-A0A8I1WCH0-F1
#
_entry.id   AF-A0A8I1WCH0-F1
#
_cell.length_a   1.000
_cell.length_b   1.000
_cell.length_c   1.000
_cell.angle_alpha   90.00
_cell.angle_beta   90.00
_cell.angle_gamma   90.00
#
_symmetry.space_group_name_H-M   'P 1'
#
loop_
_entity.id
_entity.type
_entity.pdbx_description
1 polymer ?
#
loop_
_entity_poly.entity_id
_entity_poly.type
_entity_poly.pdbx_seq_one_letter_code
_entity_poly.pdbx_strand_id
1 'polypeptide(L)'
;MNSVQDLANYFVYNITKSHVGVEGRIKSALTSIPKLLDKGWSLQEIKEQLDLFAYTYPRIVINLYHIDEIMNQIEPPNNLMEKDVFYYHSELREMSSPPKIVRDQESGKLIRQTEDFYLEMKTRYTLQDLMNYWYKKMNIQPTDHLMRQDEGKFKYILGNYTLDEVLFAIDASVILRKERQQRLLRNAFELDKYVEDAREFIRRKENMHKMGGINREFRREQAIAYH
;
A
#
# COMPACT_ATOMS: atom_id res chain seq x y z
N MET A 1 11.04 -10.67 13.86
CA MET A 1 9.85 -11.57 13.80
C MET A 1 9.75 -12.02 12.36
N ASN A 2 9.85 -13.32 12.06
CA ASN A 2 10.17 -13.77 10.69
C ASN A 2 9.01 -14.50 10.01
N SER A 3 7.99 -14.92 10.76
CA SER A 3 6.81 -15.58 10.20
C SER A 3 5.54 -15.28 10.99
N VAL A 4 4.39 -15.54 10.35
CA VAL A 4 3.06 -15.52 10.99
C VAL A 4 3.01 -16.49 12.17
N GLN A 5 3.66 -17.65 12.05
CA GLN A 5 3.75 -18.65 13.11
C GLN A 5 4.52 -18.12 14.32
N ASP A 6 5.63 -17.41 14.11
CA ASP A 6 6.41 -16.82 15.19
C ASP A 6 5.58 -15.81 15.98
N LEU A 7 4.84 -14.95 15.28
CA LEU A 7 4.00 -13.93 15.90
C LEU A 7 2.81 -14.54 16.66
N ALA A 8 2.18 -15.59 16.10
CA ALA A 8 1.11 -16.31 16.79
C ALA A 8 1.61 -16.97 18.08
N ASN A 9 2.76 -17.63 18.03
CA ASN A 9 3.41 -18.21 19.21
C ASN A 9 3.77 -17.12 20.23
N TYR A 10 4.34 -16.01 19.76
CA TYR A 10 4.69 -14.86 20.60
C TYR A 10 3.48 -14.30 21.34
N PHE A 11 2.34 -14.11 20.67
CA PHE A 11 1.11 -13.64 21.29
C PHE A 11 0.67 -14.58 22.43
N VAL A 12 0.67 -15.90 22.20
CA VAL A 12 0.18 -16.84 23.22
C VAL A 12 1.15 -16.97 24.39
N TYR A 13 2.44 -17.19 24.11
CA TYR A 13 3.43 -17.49 25.16
C TYR A 13 3.99 -16.25 25.86
N ASN A 14 4.17 -15.14 25.15
CA ASN A 14 4.81 -13.95 25.70
C ASN A 14 3.82 -12.86 26.10
N ILE A 15 2.76 -12.65 25.32
CA ILE A 15 1.78 -11.58 25.56
C ILE A 15 0.71 -12.05 26.56
N THR A 16 -0.04 -13.12 26.24
CA THR A 16 -1.10 -13.62 27.15
C THR A 16 -0.55 -14.51 28.28
N LYS A 17 0.68 -15.02 28.13
CA LYS A 17 1.32 -15.98 29.06
C LYS A 17 0.42 -17.16 29.40
N SER A 18 -0.37 -17.61 28.43
CA SER A 18 -1.38 -18.64 28.67
C SER A 18 -0.79 -20.04 28.63
N HIS A 19 -1.21 -20.88 29.58
CA HIS A 19 -0.86 -22.30 29.63
C HIS A 19 -2.07 -23.21 29.36
N VAL A 20 -3.25 -22.64 29.10
CA VAL A 20 -4.52 -23.36 28.93
C VAL A 20 -5.11 -23.04 27.56
N GLY A 21 -5.50 -24.07 26.81
CA GLY A 21 -6.09 -23.89 25.48
C GLY A 21 -5.14 -23.26 24.46
N VAL A 22 -3.83 -23.47 24.65
CA VAL A 22 -2.73 -22.89 23.85
C VAL A 22 -2.94 -23.14 22.35
N GLU A 23 -3.24 -24.37 21.95
CA GLU A 23 -3.47 -24.72 20.54
C GLU A 23 -4.64 -23.94 19.92
N GLY A 24 -5.74 -23.77 20.67
CA GLY A 24 -6.89 -23.00 20.22
C GLY A 24 -6.57 -21.52 20.03
N ARG A 25 -5.80 -20.93 20.96
CA ARG A 25 -5.34 -19.53 20.87
C ARG A 25 -4.36 -19.33 19.71
N ILE A 26 -3.42 -20.26 19.52
CA ILE A 26 -2.48 -20.21 18.38
C ILE A 26 -3.27 -20.30 17.07
N LYS A 27 -4.19 -21.26 16.94
CA LYS A 27 -5.03 -21.42 15.74
C LYS A 27 -5.86 -20.16 15.46
N SER A 28 -6.38 -19.53 16.50
CA SER A 28 -7.06 -18.25 16.34
C SER A 28 -6.11 -17.16 15.83
N ALA A 29 -4.94 -16.99 16.44
CA ALA A 29 -3.97 -15.99 16.01
C ALA A 29 -3.52 -16.21 14.55
N LEU A 30 -3.32 -17.48 14.13
CA LEU A 30 -3.02 -17.85 12.76
C LEU A 30 -4.15 -17.50 11.76
N THR A 31 -5.39 -17.36 12.24
CA THR A 31 -6.52 -16.94 11.41
C THR A 31 -6.65 -15.41 11.35
N SER A 32 -6.30 -14.72 12.42
CA SER A 32 -6.39 -13.26 12.54
C SER A 32 -5.24 -12.51 11.88
N ILE A 33 -3.99 -12.99 12.07
CA ILE A 33 -2.79 -12.30 11.57
C ILE A 33 -2.83 -12.09 10.04
N PRO A 34 -3.18 -13.09 9.21
CA PRO A 34 -3.26 -12.87 7.76
C PRO A 34 -4.21 -11.73 7.38
N LYS A 35 -5.37 -11.62 8.04
CA LYS A 35 -6.32 -10.53 7.79
C LYS A 35 -5.74 -9.15 8.13
N LEU A 36 -4.88 -9.08 9.14
CA LEU A 36 -4.16 -7.85 9.48
C LEU A 36 -3.09 -7.53 8.43
N LEU A 37 -2.39 -8.54 7.92
CA LEU A 37 -1.43 -8.38 6.82
C LEU A 37 -2.13 -7.88 5.56
N ASP A 38 -3.31 -8.41 5.23
CA ASP A 38 -4.12 -7.96 4.09
C ASP A 38 -4.56 -6.49 4.25
N LYS A 39 -4.85 -6.06 5.49
CA LYS A 39 -5.08 -4.64 5.84
C LYS A 39 -3.82 -3.78 5.77
N GLY A 40 -2.67 -4.34 5.43
CA GLY A 40 -1.41 -3.62 5.25
C GLY A 40 -0.53 -3.52 6.50
N TRP A 41 -0.83 -4.25 7.58
CA TRP A 41 0.06 -4.34 8.74
C TRP A 41 1.32 -5.15 8.43
N SER A 42 2.46 -4.79 9.00
CA SER A 42 3.62 -5.68 9.05
C SER A 42 3.63 -6.51 10.34
N LEU A 43 4.28 -7.67 10.31
CA LEU A 43 4.44 -8.53 11.50
C LEU A 43 5.10 -7.80 12.68
N GLN A 44 6.05 -6.91 12.37
CA GLN A 44 6.76 -6.13 13.37
C GLN A 44 5.85 -5.07 14.01
N GLU A 45 5.03 -4.37 13.23
CA GLU A 45 4.07 -3.39 13.77
C GLU A 45 2.98 -4.05 14.61
N ILE A 46 2.47 -5.21 14.18
CA ILE A 46 1.49 -5.96 14.99
C ILE A 46 2.14 -6.32 16.33
N LYS A 47 3.38 -6.82 16.33
CA LYS A 47 4.12 -7.12 17.56
C LYS A 47 4.23 -5.90 18.46
N GLU A 48 4.63 -4.75 17.91
CA GLU A 48 4.80 -3.51 18.68
C GLU A 48 3.49 -3.03 19.29
N GLN A 49 2.36 -3.17 18.58
CA GLN A 49 1.04 -2.87 19.15
C GLN A 49 0.64 -3.84 20.26
N LEU A 50 0.93 -5.14 20.10
CA LEU A 50 0.69 -6.13 21.14
C LEU A 50 1.55 -5.85 22.39
N ASP A 51 2.81 -5.49 22.20
CA ASP A 51 3.73 -5.12 23.29
C ASP A 51 3.23 -3.89 24.04
N LEU A 52 2.84 -2.85 23.30
CA LEU A 52 2.29 -1.62 23.85
C LEU A 52 1.03 -1.93 24.66
N PHE A 53 0.10 -2.71 24.11
CA PHE A 53 -1.12 -3.09 24.82
C PHE A 53 -0.82 -3.90 26.09
N ALA A 54 0.09 -4.87 26.02
CA ALA A 54 0.48 -5.69 27.17
C ALA A 54 1.14 -4.85 28.28
N TYR A 55 1.94 -3.86 27.89
CA TYR A 55 2.54 -2.90 28.81
C TYR A 55 1.50 -1.99 29.47
N THR A 56 0.54 -1.47 28.70
CA THR A 56 -0.50 -0.57 29.20
C THR A 56 -1.56 -1.30 30.03
N TYR A 57 -1.95 -2.52 29.66
CA TYR A 57 -3.04 -3.28 30.26
C TYR A 57 -2.65 -4.70 30.70
N PRO A 58 -1.67 -4.85 31.61
CA PRO A 58 -1.07 -6.14 31.96
C PRO A 58 -2.03 -7.16 32.59
N ARG A 59 -3.12 -6.68 33.21
CA ARG A 59 -4.14 -7.57 33.81
C ARG A 59 -5.18 -8.06 32.80
N ILE A 60 -5.47 -7.25 31.78
CA ILE A 60 -6.50 -7.57 30.77
C ILE A 60 -5.92 -8.56 29.76
N VAL A 61 -4.67 -8.34 29.34
CA VAL A 61 -4.02 -9.09 28.26
C VAL A 61 -3.93 -10.60 28.51
N ILE A 62 -3.87 -11.04 29.77
CA ILE A 62 -3.78 -12.46 30.15
C ILE A 62 -5.05 -13.24 29.76
N ASN A 63 -6.20 -12.56 29.82
CA ASN A 63 -7.50 -13.16 29.58
C ASN A 63 -7.94 -13.12 28.11
N LEU A 64 -7.21 -12.39 27.25
CA LEU A 64 -7.54 -12.29 25.84
C LEU A 64 -7.34 -13.63 25.14
N TYR A 65 -8.26 -13.94 24.22
CA TYR A 65 -8.21 -15.17 23.44
C TYR A 65 -7.81 -14.91 21.99
N HIS A 66 -8.19 -13.75 21.45
CA HIS A 66 -7.99 -13.39 20.05
C HIS A 66 -7.15 -12.11 19.92
N ILE A 67 -6.23 -12.07 18.94
CA ILE A 67 -5.48 -10.86 18.57
C ILE A 67 -6.43 -9.74 18.12
N ASP A 68 -7.54 -10.13 17.49
CA ASP A 68 -8.58 -9.22 17.00
C ASP A 68 -9.21 -8.35 18.11
N GLU A 69 -9.19 -8.81 19.36
CA GLU A 69 -9.69 -8.03 20.51
C GLU A 69 -8.86 -6.76 20.76
N ILE A 70 -7.58 -6.78 20.37
CA ILE A 70 -6.70 -5.60 20.45
C ILE A 70 -6.72 -4.83 19.13
N MET A 71 -6.56 -5.57 18.02
CA MET A 71 -6.19 -4.96 16.75
C MET A 71 -7.37 -4.44 15.93
N ASN A 72 -8.62 -4.89 16.16
CA ASN A 72 -9.75 -4.55 15.29
C ASN A 72 -10.08 -3.06 15.23
N GLN A 73 -9.70 -2.28 16.25
CA GLN A 73 -9.98 -0.85 16.32
C GLN A 73 -8.79 0.02 15.91
N ILE A 74 -7.66 -0.60 15.59
CA ILE A 74 -6.41 0.11 15.29
C ILE A 74 -6.17 0.01 13.78
N GLU A 75 -5.93 1.16 13.16
CA GLU A 75 -5.51 1.25 11.76
C GLU A 75 -3.98 1.14 11.66
N PRO A 76 -3.44 0.60 10.55
CA PRO A 76 -2.00 0.58 10.32
C PRO A 76 -1.43 2.00 10.42
N PRO A 77 -0.31 2.20 11.13
CA PRO A 77 0.25 3.53 11.31
C PRO A 77 0.76 4.10 9.98
N ASN A 78 0.78 5.43 9.88
CA ASN A 78 1.42 6.17 8.78
C ASN A 78 0.88 5.84 7.37
N ASN A 79 -0.37 5.42 7.25
CA ASN A 79 -1.02 5.31 5.94
C ASN A 79 -1.34 6.71 5.39
N LEU A 80 -0.85 7.02 4.19
CA LEU A 80 -1.17 8.26 3.49
C LEU A 80 -2.47 8.15 2.68
N MET A 81 -3.00 6.94 2.50
CA MET A 81 -4.27 6.74 1.83
C MET A 81 -5.42 6.93 2.82
N GLU A 82 -6.42 7.67 2.36
CA GLU A 82 -7.69 7.87 3.05
C GLU A 82 -8.65 6.74 2.68
N LYS A 83 -9.50 6.36 3.64
CA LYS A 83 -10.54 5.36 3.42
C LYS A 83 -11.60 5.91 2.46
N ASP A 84 -12.13 5.03 1.62
CA ASP A 84 -13.22 5.31 0.68
C ASP A 84 -12.90 6.40 -0.36
N VAL A 85 -11.63 6.76 -0.54
CA VAL A 85 -11.16 7.67 -1.59
C VAL A 85 -10.72 6.88 -2.81
N PHE A 86 -11.26 7.22 -3.98
CA PHE A 86 -10.83 6.65 -5.25
C PHE A 86 -9.65 7.46 -5.81
N TYR A 87 -8.47 6.84 -5.83
CA TYR A 87 -7.26 7.43 -6.37
C TYR A 87 -7.10 7.12 -7.87
N TYR A 88 -6.76 8.13 -8.66
CA TYR A 88 -6.57 7.98 -10.10
C TYR A 88 -5.14 7.59 -10.46
N HIS A 89 -4.17 7.85 -9.59
CA HIS A 89 -2.78 7.49 -9.86
C HIS A 89 -2.60 5.96 -9.87
N SER A 90 -1.86 5.41 -10.84
CA SER A 90 -1.70 3.93 -10.96
C SER A 90 -0.88 3.32 -9.83
N GLU A 91 0.00 4.10 -9.21
CA GLU A 91 0.80 3.63 -8.06
C GLU A 91 -0.06 3.30 -6.83
N LEU A 92 -1.27 3.85 -6.73
CA LEU A 92 -2.18 3.65 -5.60
C LEU A 92 -3.23 2.55 -5.85
N ARG A 93 -3.10 1.82 -6.96
CA ARG A 93 -4.09 0.86 -7.43
C ARG A 93 -3.48 -0.50 -7.64
N GLU A 94 -4.30 -1.53 -7.41
CA GLU A 94 -4.05 -2.88 -7.85
C GLU A 94 -5.01 -3.20 -9.00
N MET A 95 -4.46 -3.69 -10.12
CA MET A 95 -5.27 -4.02 -11.29
C MET A 95 -4.81 -5.32 -11.94
N SER A 96 -5.74 -6.00 -12.61
CA SER A 96 -5.46 -7.22 -13.37
C SER A 96 -4.38 -6.97 -14.42
N SER A 97 -3.55 -7.99 -14.68
CA SER A 97 -2.55 -7.88 -15.73
C SER A 97 -3.22 -7.63 -17.09
N PRO A 98 -2.62 -6.81 -17.97
CA PRO A 98 -3.11 -6.72 -19.34
C PRO A 98 -3.02 -8.12 -20.00
N PRO A 99 -3.93 -8.45 -20.93
CA PRO A 99 -3.91 -9.71 -21.66
C PRO A 99 -2.52 -9.98 -22.27
N LYS A 100 -2.00 -11.19 -22.07
CA LYS A 100 -0.70 -11.60 -22.61
C LYS A 100 -0.93 -12.64 -23.71
N ILE A 101 -0.13 -12.56 -24.77
CA ILE A 101 -0.05 -13.62 -25.77
C ILE A 101 1.11 -14.51 -25.36
N VAL A 102 0.81 -15.74 -24.96
CA VAL A 102 1.78 -16.74 -24.56
C VAL A 102 1.76 -17.90 -25.55
N ARG A 103 2.92 -18.50 -25.77
CA ARG A 103 3.02 -19.70 -26.58
C ARG A 103 2.71 -20.90 -25.70
N ASP A 104 1.67 -21.64 -26.07
CA ASP A 104 1.33 -22.88 -25.39
C ASP A 104 2.45 -23.91 -25.58
N GLN A 105 2.93 -24.49 -24.48
CA GLN A 105 4.09 -25.38 -24.49
C GLN A 105 3.75 -26.75 -25.11
N GLU A 106 2.49 -27.17 -25.08
CA GLU A 106 2.05 -28.45 -25.62
C GLU A 106 1.65 -28.36 -27.10
N SER A 107 0.82 -27.37 -27.48
CA SER A 107 0.35 -27.24 -28.87
C SER A 107 1.22 -26.34 -29.76
N GLY A 108 2.15 -25.58 -29.18
CA GLY A 108 3.01 -24.63 -29.88
C GLY A 108 2.27 -23.40 -30.44
N LYS A 109 0.95 -23.29 -30.23
CA LYS A 109 0.09 -22.19 -30.70
C LYS A 109 0.20 -20.98 -29.79
N LEU A 110 -0.07 -19.80 -30.35
CA LEU A 110 -0.20 -18.56 -29.58
C LEU A 110 -1.60 -18.52 -28.96
N ILE A 111 -1.66 -18.54 -27.63
CA ILE A 111 -2.89 -18.42 -26.85
C ILE A 111 -2.92 -17.06 -26.16
N ARG A 112 -4.11 -16.46 -26.12
CA ARG A 112 -4.35 -15.23 -25.37
C ARG A 112 -4.70 -15.62 -23.93
N GLN A 113 -3.82 -15.29 -22.99
CA GLN A 113 -4.07 -15.42 -21.56
C GLN A 113 -4.68 -14.13 -21.05
N THR A 114 -5.94 -14.20 -20.63
CA THR A 114 -6.70 -13.11 -20.01
C THR A 114 -7.04 -13.50 -18.57
N GLU A 115 -6.83 -12.58 -17.65
CA GLU A 115 -7.36 -12.63 -16.29
C GLU A 115 -8.63 -11.79 -16.23
N ASP A 116 -9.52 -12.07 -15.27
CA ASP A 116 -10.70 -11.24 -15.05
C ASP A 116 -10.29 -9.83 -14.62
N PHE A 117 -10.98 -8.84 -15.17
CA PHE A 117 -10.68 -7.45 -14.88
C PHE A 117 -11.04 -7.11 -13.43
N TYR A 118 -10.08 -6.57 -12.69
CA TYR A 118 -10.29 -5.96 -11.38
C TYR A 118 -9.47 -4.68 -11.27
N LEU A 119 -9.95 -3.78 -10.42
CA LEU A 119 -9.29 -2.52 -10.08
C LEU A 119 -9.68 -2.14 -8.66
N GLU A 120 -8.74 -2.24 -7.73
CA GLU A 120 -8.93 -1.95 -6.32
C GLU A 120 -7.92 -0.91 -5.87
N MET A 121 -8.22 -0.13 -4.83
CA MET A 121 -7.21 0.72 -4.20
C MET A 121 -6.27 -0.14 -3.36
N LYS A 122 -4.99 0.22 -3.32
CA LYS A 122 -4.06 -0.37 -2.35
C LYS A 122 -4.60 -0.11 -0.93
N THR A 123 -4.43 -1.10 -0.04
CA THR A 123 -4.85 -0.96 1.36
C THR A 123 -3.95 -0.01 2.14
N ARG A 124 -2.68 0.13 1.73
CA ARG A 124 -1.70 0.97 2.38
C ARG A 124 -0.72 1.60 1.39
N TYR A 125 -0.40 2.87 1.63
CA TYR A 125 0.70 3.58 0.97
C TYR A 125 1.34 4.55 1.96
N THR A 126 2.61 4.31 2.30
CA THR A 126 3.32 5.08 3.31
C THR A 126 4.17 6.20 2.70
N LEU A 127 4.69 7.09 3.56
CA LEU A 127 5.69 8.07 3.14
C LEU A 127 6.95 7.41 2.54
N GLN A 128 7.34 6.24 3.05
CA GLN A 128 8.46 5.48 2.49
C GLN A 128 8.15 4.99 1.08
N ASP A 129 6.92 4.55 0.80
CA ASP A 129 6.49 4.14 -0.53
C ASP A 129 6.52 5.31 -1.52
N LEU A 130 6.06 6.49 -1.09
CA LEU A 130 6.15 7.73 -1.86
C LEU A 130 7.60 8.09 -2.19
N MET A 131 8.50 8.05 -1.20
CA MET A 131 9.92 8.33 -1.39
C MET A 131 10.58 7.31 -2.31
N ASN A 132 10.28 6.02 -2.16
CA ASN A 132 10.77 4.96 -3.03
C ASN A 132 10.30 5.18 -4.48
N TYR A 133 9.03 5.55 -4.67
CA TYR A 133 8.47 5.87 -5.98
C TYR A 133 9.20 7.06 -6.61
N TRP A 134 9.41 8.13 -5.84
CA TRP A 134 10.18 9.30 -6.24
C TRP A 134 11.60 8.94 -6.71
N TYR A 135 12.35 8.21 -5.89
CA TYR A 135 13.73 7.83 -6.20
C TYR A 135 13.81 6.95 -7.45
N LYS A 136 12.87 6.02 -7.60
CA LYS A 136 12.75 5.18 -8.79
C LYS A 136 12.50 6.03 -10.04
N LYS A 137 11.55 6.97 -9.98
CA LYS A 137 11.17 7.82 -11.14
C LYS A 137 12.27 8.80 -11.52
N MET A 138 13.02 9.30 -10.54
CA MET A 138 14.12 10.24 -10.76
C MET A 138 15.48 9.56 -11.01
N ASN A 139 15.53 8.22 -10.92
CA ASN A 139 16.76 7.44 -11.01
C ASN A 139 17.83 7.92 -10.00
N ILE A 140 17.39 8.14 -8.76
CA ILE A 140 18.24 8.59 -7.64
C ILE A 140 18.61 7.37 -6.81
N GLN A 141 19.90 7.28 -6.44
CA GLN A 141 20.39 6.40 -5.39
C GLN A 141 20.48 7.23 -4.11
N PRO A 142 19.53 7.11 -3.17
CA PRO A 142 19.47 8.00 -2.03
C PRO A 142 20.53 7.67 -0.98
N THR A 143 21.07 8.71 -0.35
CA THR A 143 21.88 8.58 0.88
C THR A 143 21.01 8.91 2.09
N ASP A 144 21.39 8.46 3.28
CA ASP A 144 20.63 8.74 4.52
C ASP A 144 20.34 10.23 4.72
N HIS A 145 21.30 11.10 4.37
CA HIS A 145 21.13 12.54 4.45
C HIS A 145 20.06 13.05 3.48
N LEU A 146 20.10 12.60 2.23
CA LEU A 146 19.11 12.97 1.21
C LEU A 146 17.71 12.45 1.59
N MET A 147 17.63 11.24 2.13
CA MET A 147 16.37 10.65 2.61
C MET A 147 15.71 11.55 3.65
N ARG A 148 16.44 11.96 4.70
CA ARG A 148 15.89 12.85 5.73
C ARG A 148 15.43 14.20 5.17
N GLN A 149 16.18 14.74 4.20
CA GLN A 149 15.83 16.01 3.57
C GLN A 149 14.54 15.90 2.74
N ASP A 150 14.46 14.89 1.87
CA ASP A 150 13.28 14.66 1.04
C ASP A 150 12.08 14.25 1.89
N GLU A 151 12.27 13.50 2.98
CA GLU A 151 11.20 13.16 3.93
C GLU A 151 10.55 14.44 4.50
N GLY A 152 11.37 15.39 4.96
CA GLY A 152 10.88 16.68 5.44
C GLY A 152 10.15 17.47 4.35
N LYS A 153 10.64 17.43 3.11
CA LYS A 153 9.99 18.10 1.99
C LYS A 153 8.66 17.44 1.63
N PHE A 154 8.58 16.12 1.56
CA PHE A 154 7.34 15.41 1.25
C PHE A 154 6.29 15.61 2.34
N LYS A 155 6.68 15.61 3.62
CA LYS A 155 5.77 15.98 4.72
C LYS A 155 5.18 17.38 4.52
N TYR A 156 6.01 18.35 4.12
CA TYR A 156 5.53 19.69 3.79
C TYR A 156 4.58 19.70 2.59
N ILE A 157 4.93 19.03 1.48
CA ILE A 157 4.10 18.98 0.27
C ILE A 157 2.75 18.31 0.57
N LEU A 158 2.74 17.17 1.27
CA LEU A 158 1.52 16.45 1.65
C LEU A 158 0.62 17.25 2.62
N GLY A 159 1.16 18.26 3.31
CA GLY A 159 0.36 19.20 4.10
C GLY A 159 -0.40 20.22 3.25
N ASN A 160 -0.05 20.37 1.96
CA ASN A 160 -0.61 21.38 1.06
C ASN A 160 -1.36 20.78 -0.14
N TYR A 161 -1.08 19.52 -0.49
CA TYR A 161 -1.61 18.87 -1.69
C TYR A 161 -2.04 17.43 -1.40
N THR A 162 -3.00 16.94 -2.17
CA THR A 162 -3.47 15.56 -2.10
C THR A 162 -2.41 14.57 -2.57
N LEU A 163 -2.47 13.32 -2.10
CA LEU A 163 -1.51 12.28 -2.49
C LEU A 163 -1.48 12.05 -4.01
N ASP A 164 -2.64 12.12 -4.68
CA ASP A 164 -2.74 12.01 -6.14
C ASP A 164 -1.99 13.18 -6.81
N GLU A 165 -2.23 14.43 -6.39
CA GLU A 165 -1.52 15.60 -6.94
C GLU A 165 0.00 15.45 -6.81
N VAL A 166 0.50 14.96 -5.67
CA VAL A 166 1.93 14.74 -5.47
C VAL A 166 2.48 13.68 -6.43
N LEU A 167 1.82 12.53 -6.55
CA LEU A 167 2.28 11.46 -7.43
C LEU A 167 2.22 11.86 -8.91
N PHE A 168 1.15 12.56 -9.32
CA PHE A 168 1.05 13.10 -10.67
C PHE A 168 2.08 14.20 -10.93
N ALA A 169 2.45 15.01 -9.93
CA ALA A 169 3.52 16.01 -10.09
C ALA A 169 4.87 15.33 -10.33
N ILE A 170 5.12 14.17 -9.71
CA ILE A 170 6.32 13.37 -9.96
C ILE A 170 6.32 12.92 -11.43
N ASP A 171 5.23 12.32 -11.90
CA ASP A 171 5.12 11.86 -13.29
C ASP A 171 5.20 13.01 -14.31
N ALA A 172 4.50 14.13 -14.05
CA ALA A 172 4.54 15.32 -14.89
C ALA A 172 5.96 15.89 -14.99
N SER A 173 6.69 15.94 -13.87
CA SER A 173 8.07 16.44 -13.89
C SER A 173 9.01 15.60 -14.74
N VAL A 174 8.85 14.27 -14.75
CA VAL A 174 9.61 13.36 -15.62
C VAL A 174 9.27 13.62 -17.09
N ILE A 175 7.98 13.67 -17.42
CA ILE A 175 7.49 13.83 -18.80
C ILE A 175 7.94 15.19 -19.37
N LEU A 176 7.64 16.28 -18.66
CA LEU A 176 7.92 17.63 -19.13
C LEU A 176 9.41 17.92 -19.22
N ARG A 177 10.22 17.41 -18.28
CA ARG A 177 11.69 17.55 -18.38
C ARG A 177 12.23 16.76 -19.57
N LYS A 178 11.72 15.55 -19.83
CA LYS A 178 12.12 14.78 -21.01
C LYS A 178 11.77 15.51 -22.31
N GLU A 179 10.56 16.07 -22.43
CA GLU A 179 10.13 16.86 -23.58
C GLU A 179 11.01 18.10 -23.79
N ARG A 180 11.39 18.77 -22.70
CA ARG A 180 12.27 19.95 -22.72
C ARG A 180 13.75 19.61 -22.78
N GLN A 181 14.12 18.33 -22.93
CA GLN A 181 15.52 17.85 -22.90
C GLN A 181 16.31 18.27 -21.65
N GLN A 182 15.62 18.40 -20.53
CA GLN A 182 16.20 18.72 -19.22
C GLN A 182 16.54 17.44 -18.45
N ARG A 183 17.56 17.52 -17.60
CA ARG A 183 17.88 16.43 -16.65
C ARG A 183 16.72 16.21 -15.68
N LEU A 184 16.57 15.00 -15.15
CA LEU A 184 15.60 14.71 -14.08
C LEU A 184 15.89 15.55 -12.82
N LEU A 185 14.88 15.68 -11.97
CA LEU A 185 15.04 16.33 -10.67
C LEU A 185 16.00 15.53 -9.80
N ARG A 186 16.76 16.24 -8.97
CA ARG A 186 17.73 15.65 -8.02
C ARG A 186 17.26 15.71 -6.57
N ASN A 187 16.21 16.47 -6.29
CA ASN A 187 15.60 16.63 -4.97
C ASN A 187 14.13 17.03 -5.12
N ALA A 188 13.34 16.84 -4.06
CA ALA A 188 11.90 17.08 -4.10
C ALA A 188 11.51 18.58 -4.01
N PHE A 189 12.45 19.51 -3.85
CA PHE A 189 12.12 20.94 -3.63
C PHE A 189 11.48 21.61 -4.84
N GLU A 190 11.80 21.14 -6.04
CA GLU A 190 11.23 21.68 -7.27
C GLU A 190 9.91 21.04 -7.66
N LEU A 191 9.44 20.03 -6.92
CA LEU A 191 8.24 19.28 -7.27
C LEU A 191 6.98 20.16 -7.29
N ASP A 192 6.92 21.17 -6.42
CA ASP A 192 5.81 22.13 -6.35
C ASP A 192 5.55 22.86 -7.68
N LYS A 193 6.59 23.03 -8.51
CA LYS A 193 6.49 23.69 -9.81
C LYS A 193 5.64 22.91 -10.83
N TYR A 194 5.38 21.63 -10.56
CA TYR A 194 4.69 20.71 -11.46
C TYR A 194 3.27 20.36 -10.98
N VAL A 195 2.78 20.97 -9.90
CA VAL A 195 1.45 20.65 -9.34
C VAL A 195 0.32 21.08 -10.28
N GLU A 196 0.44 22.21 -10.97
CA GLU A 196 -0.58 22.62 -11.94
C GLU A 196 -0.63 21.68 -13.15
N ASP A 197 0.53 21.21 -13.62
CA ASP A 197 0.61 20.18 -14.66
C ASP A 197 -0.02 18.86 -14.16
N ALA A 198 0.21 18.51 -12.89
CA ALA A 198 -0.37 17.33 -12.25
C ALA A 198 -1.90 17.40 -12.24
N ARG A 199 -2.48 18.55 -11.88
CA ARG A 199 -3.93 18.78 -11.88
C ARG A 199 -4.53 18.64 -13.27
N GLU A 200 -3.82 19.08 -14.30
CA GLU A 200 -4.26 18.85 -15.68
C GLU A 200 -4.26 17.36 -16.03
N PHE A 201 -3.21 16.63 -15.65
CA PHE A 201 -3.12 15.19 -15.90
C PHE A 201 -4.21 14.40 -15.15
N ILE A 202 -4.48 14.77 -13.90
CA ILE A 202 -5.58 14.23 -13.11
C ILE A 202 -6.90 14.46 -13.86
N ARG A 203 -7.24 15.71 -14.20
CA ARG A 203 -8.50 16.03 -14.91
C ARG A 203 -8.67 15.23 -16.20
N ARG A 204 -7.62 15.11 -17.00
CA ARG A 204 -7.65 14.31 -18.24
C ARG A 204 -7.92 12.83 -17.91
N LYS A 205 -7.25 12.28 -16.90
CA LYS A 205 -7.42 10.88 -16.49
C LYS A 205 -8.80 10.61 -15.90
N GLU A 206 -9.30 11.51 -15.06
CA GLU A 206 -10.67 11.44 -14.55
C GLU A 206 -11.69 11.40 -15.68
N ASN A 207 -11.56 12.28 -16.67
CA ASN A 207 -12.47 12.32 -17.81
C ASN A 207 -12.43 11.01 -18.60
N MET A 208 -11.25 10.46 -18.87
CA MET A 208 -11.12 9.15 -19.52
C MET A 208 -11.77 8.03 -18.71
N HIS A 209 -11.55 8.01 -17.39
CA HIS A 209 -12.13 7.01 -16.50
C HIS A 209 -13.65 7.13 -16.41
N LYS A 210 -14.19 8.35 -16.29
CA LYS A 210 -15.63 8.62 -16.29
C LYS A 210 -16.28 8.16 -17.59
N MET A 211 -15.68 8.45 -18.75
CA MET A 211 -16.18 7.98 -20.05
C MET A 211 -16.13 6.45 -20.17
N GLY A 212 -15.09 5.81 -19.63
CA GLY A 212 -14.94 4.36 -19.63
C GLY A 212 -15.74 3.63 -18.53
N GLY A 213 -16.42 4.35 -17.63
CA GLY A 213 -17.07 3.78 -16.45
C GLY A 213 -16.11 3.21 -15.40
N ILE A 214 -14.83 3.57 -15.46
CA ILE A 214 -13.73 3.10 -14.58
C ILE A 214 -13.41 4.14 -13.49
N ASN A 215 -14.45 4.67 -12.84
CA ASN A 215 -14.37 5.68 -11.79
C ASN A 215 -14.85 5.15 -10.42
N ARG A 216 -14.73 3.82 -10.22
CA ARG A 216 -15.05 3.10 -8.99
C ARG A 216 -14.19 1.84 -8.91
N GLU A 217 -14.13 1.24 -7.73
CA GLU A 217 -13.47 -0.07 -7.57
C GLU A 217 -14.26 -1.19 -8.25
N PHE A 218 -13.52 -2.15 -8.80
CA PHE A 218 -14.01 -3.41 -9.34
C PHE A 218 -13.33 -4.52 -8.56
N ARG A 219 -14.06 -5.10 -7.59
CA ARG A 219 -13.47 -6.01 -6.62
C ARG A 219 -13.16 -7.37 -7.23
N ARG A 220 -12.00 -7.93 -6.87
CA ARG A 220 -11.54 -9.24 -7.34
C ARG A 220 -12.52 -10.35 -6.95
N GLU A 221 -13.13 -10.27 -5.77
CA GLU A 221 -14.13 -11.24 -5.29
C GLU A 221 -15.43 -11.25 -6.13
N GLN A 222 -15.73 -10.15 -6.83
CA GLN A 222 -16.93 -10.02 -7.67
C GLN A 222 -16.65 -10.35 -9.15
N ALA A 223 -15.38 -10.54 -9.51
CA ALA A 223 -14.96 -10.77 -10.90
C ALA A 223 -15.39 -12.14 -11.47
N ILE A 224 -15.88 -13.05 -10.61
CA ILE A 224 -16.34 -14.41 -10.98
C ILE A 224 -17.62 -14.40 -11.85
N ALA A 225 -18.27 -13.26 -12.09
CA ALA A 225 -19.62 -13.22 -12.69
C ALA A 225 -19.74 -12.58 -14.09
N TYR A 226 -18.67 -12.47 -14.88
CA TYR A 226 -18.76 -12.00 -16.27
C TYR A 226 -18.11 -12.96 -17.27
N HIS A 227 -18.72 -14.12 -17.46
CA HIS A 227 -18.52 -14.98 -18.63
C HIS A 227 -19.87 -15.28 -19.29
#